data_AF-A0A7V1C0M7-F1
#
_entry.id   AF-A0A7V1C0M7-F1
#
_cell.length_a   1.000
_cell.length_b   1.000
_cell.length_c   1.000
_cell.angle_alpha   90.00
_cell.angle_beta   90.00
_cell.angle_gamma   90.00
#
_symmetry.space_group_name_H-M   'P 1'
#
loop_
_entity.id
_entity.type
_entity.pdbx_description
1 polymer ?
#
loop_
_entity_poly.entity_id
_entity_poly.type
_entity_poly.pdbx_seq_one_letter_code
_entity_poly.pdbx_strand_id
1 'polypeptide(L)'
;MASFLLVFALLSDSARVMQVKKRLLYSLGGWAIASVTVGTYQAARGGLFSRYMGFQHIAWGTVEGAIAGYGLYTLHRSIRAGTANDWAAERRKLRRLLLFNALLDVGYVAAGTYLVTRSDARWRGTGWGVILQGGFLLLLDSVHAWSL
;
A
#
# COMPACT_ATOMS: atom_id res chain seq x y z
N MET A 1 -8.95 5.19 -39.78
CA MET A 1 -8.33 6.06 -38.75
C MET A 1 -8.89 5.82 -37.34
N ALA A 2 -10.21 5.75 -37.13
CA ALA A 2 -10.81 5.56 -35.79
C ALA A 2 -10.39 4.26 -35.07
N SER A 3 -10.26 3.14 -35.78
CA SER A 3 -9.86 1.85 -35.18
C SER A 3 -8.41 1.82 -34.69
N PHE A 4 -7.52 2.55 -35.35
CA PHE A 4 -6.11 2.64 -34.95
C PHE A 4 -5.93 3.47 -33.68
N LEU A 5 -6.65 4.58 -33.56
CA LEU A 5 -6.64 5.42 -32.36
C LEU A 5 -7.24 4.69 -31.14
N LEU A 6 -8.28 3.88 -31.36
CA LEU A 6 -8.92 3.12 -30.29
C LEU A 6 -8.05 1.96 -29.79
N VAL A 7 -7.38 1.24 -30.70
CA VAL A 7 -6.39 0.22 -30.34
C VAL A 7 -5.19 0.86 -29.64
N PHE A 8 -4.67 1.99 -30.14
CA PHE A 8 -3.58 2.71 -29.50
C PHE A 8 -3.96 3.22 -28.10
N ALA A 9 -5.17 3.77 -27.93
CA ALA A 9 -5.69 4.20 -26.64
C ALA A 9 -5.82 3.02 -25.66
N LEU A 10 -6.39 1.89 -26.09
CA LEU A 10 -6.51 0.67 -25.28
C LEU A 10 -5.14 0.10 -24.89
N LEU A 11 -4.19 0.07 -25.82
CA LEU A 11 -2.82 -0.37 -25.54
C LEU A 11 -2.13 0.56 -24.55
N SER A 12 -2.31 1.89 -24.69
CA SER A 12 -1.75 2.88 -23.77
C SER A 12 -2.34 2.78 -22.36
N ASP A 13 -3.66 2.56 -22.25
CA ASP A 13 -4.35 2.38 -20.97
C ASP A 13 -3.93 1.07 -20.30
N SER A 14 -3.82 -0.03 -21.05
CA SER A 14 -3.38 -1.32 -20.52
C SER A 14 -1.96 -1.26 -19.95
N ALA A 15 -1.03 -0.64 -20.69
CA ALA A 15 0.35 -0.47 -20.26
C ALA A 15 0.43 0.42 -19.00
N ARG A 16 -0.35 1.49 -18.95
CA ARG A 16 -0.39 2.40 -17.80
C ARG A 16 -0.91 1.71 -16.54
N VAL A 17 -2.08 1.05 -16.61
CA VAL A 17 -2.67 0.35 -15.45
C VAL A 17 -1.71 -0.73 -14.92
N MET A 18 -1.10 -1.48 -15.83
CA MET A 18 -0.12 -2.51 -15.48
C MET A 18 1.11 -1.92 -14.77
N GLN A 19 1.66 -0.82 -15.29
CA GLN A 19 2.81 -0.14 -14.69
C GLN A 19 2.48 0.41 -13.31
N VAL A 20 1.33 1.05 -13.13
CA VAL A 20 0.89 1.58 -11.83
C VAL A 20 0.73 0.44 -10.83
N LYS A 21 0.04 -0.64 -11.20
CA LYS A 21 -0.16 -1.81 -10.32
C LYS A 21 1.18 -2.46 -9.93
N LYS A 22 2.10 -2.58 -10.89
CA LYS A 22 3.44 -3.12 -10.63
C LYS A 22 4.24 -2.22 -9.67
N ARG A 23 4.29 -0.91 -9.92
CA ARG A 23 4.96 0.07 -9.04
C ARG A 23 4.38 0.06 -7.63
N LEU A 24 3.05 0.04 -7.51
CA LEU A 24 2.35 -0.04 -6.23
C LEU A 24 2.82 -1.27 -5.43
N LEU A 25 2.80 -2.45 -6.04
CA LEU A 25 3.17 -3.71 -5.38
C LEU A 25 4.65 -3.77 -4.99
N TYR A 26 5.56 -3.23 -5.81
CA TYR A 26 6.99 -3.17 -5.45
C TYR A 26 7.26 -2.18 -4.31
N SER A 27 6.65 -0.99 -4.35
CA SER A 27 6.76 -0.01 -3.27
C SER A 27 6.22 -0.58 -1.97
N LEU A 28 5.06 -1.26 -2.02
CA LEU A 28 4.45 -1.93 -0.87
C LEU A 28 5.36 -3.04 -0.33
N GLY A 29 5.94 -3.87 -1.20
CA GLY A 29 6.87 -4.93 -0.80
C GLY A 29 8.16 -4.40 -0.20
N GLY A 30 8.73 -3.32 -0.75
CA GLY A 30 9.91 -2.67 -0.20
C GLY A 30 9.64 -2.07 1.19
N TRP A 31 8.49 -1.41 1.34
CA TRP A 31 8.04 -0.88 2.63
C TRP A 31 7.78 -1.96 3.67
N ALA A 32 7.18 -3.09 3.26
CA ALA A 32 6.97 -4.26 4.11
C ALA A 32 8.29 -4.78 4.68
N ILE A 33 9.31 -4.96 3.83
CA ILE A 33 10.65 -5.41 4.26
C ILE A 33 11.27 -4.41 5.23
N ALA A 34 11.22 -3.11 4.91
CA ALA A 34 11.73 -2.07 5.78
C ALA A 34 11.02 -2.07 7.14
N SER A 35 9.69 -2.16 7.14
CA SER A 35 8.84 -2.17 8.34
C SER A 35 9.13 -3.37 9.23
N VAL A 36 9.21 -4.58 8.68
CA VAL A 36 9.54 -5.77 9.48
C VAL A 36 10.97 -5.70 10.03
N THR A 37 11.93 -5.18 9.26
CA THR A 37 13.32 -5.04 9.69
C THR A 37 13.44 -4.03 10.84
N VAL A 38 12.91 -2.83 10.64
CA VAL A 38 12.92 -1.75 11.63
C VAL A 38 12.08 -2.12 12.85
N GLY A 39 10.93 -2.75 12.64
CA GLY A 39 10.04 -3.20 13.70
C GLY A 39 10.68 -4.27 14.58
N THR A 40 11.34 -5.26 13.97
CA THR A 40 12.10 -6.29 14.69
C THR A 40 13.21 -5.68 15.54
N TYR A 41 13.96 -4.73 14.98
CA TYR A 41 15.00 -4.02 15.73
C TYR A 41 14.42 -3.27 16.93
N GLN A 42 13.34 -2.51 16.74
CA GLN A 42 12.65 -1.77 17.80
C GLN A 42 12.08 -2.69 18.89
N ALA A 43 11.49 -3.83 18.50
CA ALA A 43 10.94 -4.80 19.45
C ALA A 43 12.03 -5.49 20.28
N ALA A 44 13.20 -5.75 19.69
CA ALA A 44 14.31 -6.44 20.34
C ALA A 44 15.18 -5.51 21.21
N ARG A 45 15.40 -4.26 20.78
CA ARG A 45 16.38 -3.33 21.38
C ARG A 45 15.78 -2.07 21.99
N GLY A 46 14.51 -1.77 21.72
CA GLY A 46 13.85 -0.56 22.18
C GLY A 46 13.28 -0.64 23.59
N GLY A 47 13.09 0.54 24.21
CA GLY A 47 12.28 0.69 25.42
C GLY A 47 10.78 0.48 25.15
N LEU A 48 9.95 0.59 26.19
CA LEU A 48 8.51 0.26 26.11
C LEU A 48 7.78 0.95 24.95
N PHE A 49 8.02 2.25 24.75
CA PHE A 49 7.48 3.01 23.61
C PHE A 49 7.88 2.40 22.25
N SER A 50 9.18 2.25 22.02
CA SER A 50 9.72 1.78 20.74
C SER A 50 9.32 0.33 20.47
N ARG A 51 9.25 -0.52 21.50
CA ARG A 51 8.80 -1.90 21.33
C ARG A 51 7.36 -1.99 20.82
N TYR A 52 6.44 -1.18 21.33
CA TYR A 52 5.04 -1.18 20.87
C TYR A 52 4.89 -0.58 19.47
N MET A 53 5.71 0.43 19.14
CA MET A 53 5.83 0.93 17.77
C MET A 53 6.37 -0.16 16.82
N GLY A 54 7.38 -0.90 17.26
CA GLY A 54 7.96 -2.03 16.53
C GLY A 54 6.96 -3.14 16.25
N PHE A 55 6.10 -3.49 17.22
CA PHE A 55 5.03 -4.46 17.01
C PHE A 55 4.04 -4.03 15.93
N GLN A 56 3.71 -2.74 15.84
CA GLN A 56 2.87 -2.24 14.75
C GLN A 56 3.55 -2.43 13.38
N HIS A 57 4.83 -2.07 13.26
CA HIS A 57 5.56 -2.22 12.00
C HIS A 57 5.73 -3.68 11.57
N ILE A 58 5.97 -4.60 12.51
CA ILE A 58 6.06 -6.04 12.19
C ILE A 58 4.70 -6.55 11.71
N ALA A 59 3.62 -6.27 12.47
CA ALA A 59 2.28 -6.77 12.16
C ALA A 59 1.81 -6.28 10.79
N TRP A 60 1.84 -4.96 10.55
CA TRP A 60 1.40 -4.38 9.28
C TRP A 60 2.34 -4.71 8.13
N GLY A 61 3.65 -4.63 8.34
CA GLY A 61 4.63 -4.99 7.31
C GLY A 61 4.47 -6.45 6.84
N THR A 62 4.08 -7.36 7.73
CA THR A 62 3.79 -8.76 7.34
C THR A 62 2.55 -8.85 6.45
N VAL A 63 1.47 -8.14 6.80
CA VAL A 63 0.23 -8.10 5.99
C VAL A 63 0.49 -7.50 4.62
N GLU A 64 1.22 -6.39 4.56
CA GLU A 64 1.59 -5.72 3.31
C GLU A 64 2.48 -6.58 2.43
N GLY A 65 3.45 -7.28 3.03
CA GLY A 65 4.31 -8.23 2.32
C GLY A 65 3.49 -9.37 1.70
N ALA A 66 2.49 -9.88 2.42
CA ALA A 66 1.58 -10.90 1.90
C ALA A 66 0.74 -10.37 0.73
N ILE A 67 0.18 -9.15 0.85
CA ILE A 67 -0.58 -8.49 -0.22
C ILE A 67 0.31 -8.26 -1.46
N ALA A 68 1.53 -7.75 -1.26
CA ALA A 68 2.49 -7.51 -2.33
C ALA A 68 2.87 -8.81 -3.05
N GLY A 69 3.20 -9.86 -2.28
CA GLY A 69 3.57 -11.17 -2.82
C GLY A 69 2.44 -11.82 -3.62
N TYR A 70 1.23 -11.86 -3.05
CA TYR A 70 0.07 -12.40 -3.75
C TYR A 70 -0.32 -11.56 -4.97
N GLY A 71 -0.25 -10.23 -4.86
CA GLY A 71 -0.50 -9.31 -5.96
C GLY A 71 0.46 -9.51 -7.14
N LEU A 72 1.76 -9.67 -6.87
CA LEU A 72 2.76 -9.93 -7.91
C LEU A 72 2.57 -11.32 -8.54
N TYR A 73 2.26 -12.34 -7.72
CA TYR A 73 1.97 -13.68 -8.21
C TYR A 73 0.78 -13.70 -9.19
N THR A 74 -0.34 -13.09 -8.79
CA THR A 74 -1.55 -13.01 -9.62
C THR A 74 -1.33 -12.18 -10.89
N LEU A 75 -0.55 -11.10 -10.80
CA LEU A 75 -0.17 -10.26 -11.94
C LEU A 75 0.67 -11.03 -12.97
N HIS A 76 1.68 -11.77 -12.53
CA HIS A 76 2.49 -12.58 -13.42
C HIS A 76 1.69 -13.70 -14.08
N ARG A 77 0.77 -14.32 -13.33
CA ARG A 77 -0.11 -15.36 -13.86
C ARG A 77 -1.05 -14.83 -14.94
N SER A 78 -1.65 -13.65 -14.76
CA SER A 78 -2.56 -13.07 -15.76
C SER A 78 -1.85 -12.68 -17.05
N ILE A 79 -0.62 -12.14 -16.95
CA ILE A 79 0.21 -11.82 -18.12
C ILE A 79 0.52 -13.10 -18.92
N ARG A 80 0.90 -14.20 -18.25
CA ARG A 80 1.21 -15.48 -18.92
C ARG A 80 -0.01 -16.13 -19.57
N ALA A 81 -1.18 -15.99 -18.95
CA ALA A 81 -2.42 -16.58 -19.44
C ALA A 81 -3.02 -15.84 -20.65
N GLY A 82 -2.49 -14.65 -20.99
CA GLY A 82 -3.01 -13.85 -22.10
C GLY A 82 -4.48 -13.41 -21.90
N THR A 83 -4.93 -13.28 -20.66
CA THR A 83 -6.35 -12.97 -20.37
C THR A 83 -6.72 -11.61 -20.95
N ALA A 84 -7.74 -11.59 -21.82
CA ALA A 84 -8.36 -10.36 -22.29
C ALA A 84 -9.00 -9.65 -21.10
N ASN A 85 -8.42 -8.52 -20.69
CA ASN A 85 -8.94 -7.70 -19.61
C ASN A 85 -9.61 -6.46 -20.18
N ASP A 86 -10.78 -6.11 -19.62
CA ASP A 86 -11.32 -4.76 -19.78
C ASP A 86 -10.47 -3.80 -18.93
N TRP A 87 -9.45 -3.22 -19.56
CA TRP A 87 -8.50 -2.32 -18.91
C TRP A 87 -9.14 -1.01 -18.42
N ALA A 88 -10.22 -0.56 -19.06
CA ALA A 88 -10.96 0.61 -18.62
C ALA A 88 -11.73 0.32 -17.32
N ALA A 89 -12.34 -0.86 -17.21
CA ALA A 89 -12.96 -1.32 -15.97
C ALA A 89 -11.92 -1.55 -14.85
N GLU A 90 -10.80 -2.20 -15.15
CA GLU A 90 -9.72 -2.44 -14.17
C GLU A 90 -9.13 -1.11 -13.67
N ARG A 91 -8.93 -0.13 -14.54
CA ARG A 91 -8.50 1.24 -14.17
C ARG A 91 -9.46 1.87 -13.17
N ARG A 92 -10.77 1.88 -13.48
CA ARG A 92 -11.80 2.45 -12.59
C ARG A 92 -11.85 1.73 -11.25
N LYS A 93 -11.75 0.39 -11.26
CA LYS A 93 -11.75 -0.44 -10.05
C LYS A 93 -10.54 -0.13 -9.17
N LEU A 94 -9.34 -0.13 -9.75
CA LEU A 94 -8.09 0.16 -9.02
C LEU A 94 -8.11 1.57 -8.44
N ARG A 95 -8.51 2.57 -9.23
CA ARG A 95 -8.62 3.96 -8.76
C ARG A 95 -9.59 4.10 -7.59
N ARG A 96 -10.76 3.45 -7.65
CA ARG A 96 -11.73 3.47 -6.54
C ARG A 96 -11.17 2.82 -5.28
N LEU A 97 -10.48 1.69 -5.42
CA LEU A 97 -9.86 0.99 -4.30
C LEU A 97 -8.81 1.86 -3.61
N LEU A 98 -7.92 2.49 -4.37
CA LEU A 98 -6.88 3.37 -3.83
C LEU A 98 -7.46 4.61 -3.14
N LEU A 99 -8.50 5.23 -3.72
CA LEU A 99 -9.16 6.37 -3.07
C LEU A 99 -9.88 5.98 -1.77
N PHE A 100 -10.49 4.79 -1.75
CA PHE A 100 -11.13 4.26 -0.54
C PHE A 100 -10.10 3.97 0.56
N ASN A 101 -8.97 3.35 0.22
CA ASN A 101 -7.88 3.14 1.17
C ASN A 101 -7.28 4.46 1.67
N ALA A 102 -7.03 5.42 0.78
CA ALA A 102 -6.56 6.74 1.18
C ALA A 102 -7.50 7.40 2.22
N LEU A 103 -8.81 7.23 2.08
CA LEU A 103 -9.77 7.68 3.10
C LEU A 103 -9.61 6.93 4.43
N LEU A 104 -9.42 5.61 4.39
CA LEU A 104 -9.15 4.82 5.60
C LEU A 104 -7.83 5.24 6.27
N ASP A 105 -6.80 5.56 5.48
CA ASP A 105 -5.50 6.01 5.97
C ASP A 105 -5.56 7.35 6.71
N VAL A 106 -6.42 8.27 6.26
CA VAL A 106 -6.75 9.47 7.05
C VAL A 106 -7.33 9.07 8.41
N GLY A 107 -8.22 8.07 8.44
CA GLY A 107 -8.75 7.50 9.68
C GLY A 107 -7.66 6.89 10.57
N TYR A 108 -6.71 6.14 10.00
CA TYR A 108 -5.59 5.57 10.73
C TYR A 108 -4.71 6.66 11.34
N VAL A 109 -4.34 7.68 10.58
CA VAL A 109 -3.53 8.80 11.08
C VAL A 109 -4.26 9.54 12.21
N ALA A 110 -5.57 9.79 12.06
CA ALA A 110 -6.37 10.42 13.11
C ALA A 110 -6.42 9.55 14.38
N ALA A 111 -6.66 8.25 14.25
CA ALA A 111 -6.69 7.30 15.36
C ALA A 111 -5.32 7.22 16.06
N GLY A 112 -4.23 7.13 15.29
CA GLY A 112 -2.88 7.12 15.83
C GLY A 112 -2.54 8.43 16.56
N THR A 113 -2.96 9.58 16.03
CA THR A 113 -2.81 10.89 16.68
C THR A 113 -3.54 10.93 18.02
N TYR A 114 -4.76 10.40 18.08
CA TYR A 114 -5.49 10.25 19.33
C TYR A 114 -4.78 9.32 20.34
N LEU A 115 -4.15 8.24 19.89
CA LEU A 115 -3.37 7.34 20.75
C LEU A 115 -2.09 8.00 21.29
N VAL A 116 -1.46 8.89 20.53
CA VAL A 116 -0.28 9.65 20.96
C VAL A 116 -0.58 10.59 22.13
N THR A 117 -1.84 11.01 22.33
CA THR A 117 -2.21 11.87 23.47
C THR A 117 -2.33 11.12 24.80
N ARG A 118 -2.25 9.78 24.80
CA ARG A 118 -2.29 8.98 26.03
C ARG A 118 -1.00 9.15 26.85
N SER A 119 -1.10 9.03 28.17
CA SER A 119 0.07 9.06 29.07
C SER A 119 0.92 7.79 29.01
N ASP A 120 0.31 6.61 28.79
CA ASP A 120 1.02 5.35 28.71
C ASP A 120 1.89 5.26 27.44
N ALA A 121 3.18 4.97 27.62
CA ALA A 121 4.15 4.80 26.55
C ALA A 121 3.75 3.74 25.52
N ARG A 122 2.99 2.70 25.93
CA ARG A 122 2.48 1.65 25.05
C ARG A 122 1.51 2.21 24.02
N TRP A 123 0.54 3.01 24.46
CA TRP A 123 -0.43 3.67 23.59
C TRP A 123 0.24 4.67 22.66
N ARG A 124 1.21 5.43 23.16
CA ARG A 124 1.99 6.38 22.35
C ARG A 124 2.80 5.66 21.27
N GLY A 125 3.48 4.57 21.62
CA GLY A 125 4.26 3.76 20.68
C GLY A 125 3.37 3.16 19.59
N THR A 126 2.24 2.57 19.97
CA THR A 126 1.21 2.11 19.02
C THR A 126 0.72 3.24 18.12
N GLY A 127 0.41 4.40 18.69
CA GLY A 127 -0.08 5.55 17.95
C GLY A 127 0.89 6.04 16.88
N TRP A 128 2.18 6.17 17.23
CA TRP A 128 3.22 6.53 16.26
C TRP A 128 3.44 5.47 15.19
N GLY A 129 3.38 4.18 15.55
CA GLY A 129 3.42 3.10 14.58
C GLY A 129 2.29 3.19 13.56
N VAL A 130 1.06 3.43 14.03
CA VAL A 130 -0.13 3.60 13.18
C VAL A 130 -0.05 4.86 12.32
N ILE A 131 0.43 5.99 12.86
CA ILE A 131 0.61 7.23 12.09
C ILE A 131 1.61 7.02 10.95
N LEU A 132 2.78 6.44 11.23
CA LEU A 132 3.79 6.23 10.17
C LEU A 132 3.29 5.26 9.10
N GLN A 133 2.59 4.19 9.52
CA GLN A 133 2.03 3.22 8.59
C GLN A 133 0.95 3.86 7.71
N GLY A 134 -0.06 4.48 8.33
CA GLY A 134 -1.15 5.15 7.62
C GLY A 134 -0.65 6.32 6.77
N GLY A 135 0.34 7.07 7.25
CA GLY A 135 0.95 8.18 6.50
C GLY A 135 1.66 7.70 5.23
N PHE A 136 2.40 6.59 5.30
CA PHE A 136 3.03 5.99 4.13
C PHE A 136 1.98 5.49 3.12
N LEU A 137 0.98 4.73 3.58
CA LEU A 137 -0.08 4.18 2.73
C LEU A 137 -0.91 5.28 2.07
N LEU A 138 -1.25 6.33 2.83
CA LEU A 138 -1.97 7.49 2.32
C LEU A 138 -1.25 8.14 1.13
N LEU A 139 0.06 8.37 1.28
CA LEU A 139 0.89 8.95 0.23
C LEU A 139 0.97 8.00 -0.97
N LEU A 140 1.22 6.72 -0.72
CA LEU A 140 1.33 5.71 -1.75
C LEU A 140 0.04 5.64 -2.58
N ASP A 141 -1.11 5.49 -1.92
CA ASP A 141 -2.40 5.30 -2.57
C ASP A 141 -2.86 6.56 -3.29
N SER A 142 -2.63 7.74 -2.71
CA SER A 142 -2.95 9.03 -3.36
C SER A 142 -2.13 9.24 -4.64
N VAL A 143 -0.82 8.99 -4.59
CA VAL A 143 0.07 9.13 -5.76
C VAL A 143 -0.34 8.17 -6.87
N HIS A 144 -0.62 6.91 -6.55
CA HIS A 144 -1.01 5.92 -7.54
C HIS A 144 -2.42 6.18 -8.08
N ALA A 145 -3.36 6.62 -7.25
CA ALA A 145 -4.71 7.01 -7.68
C ALA A 145 -4.68 8.18 -8.67
N TRP A 146 -3.81 9.18 -8.43
CA TRP A 146 -3.65 10.32 -9.34
C TRP A 146 -3.01 9.93 -10.68
N SER A 147 -2.14 8.92 -10.69
CA SER A 147 -1.47 8.43 -11.90
C SER A 147 -2.36 7.61 -12.86
N LEU A 148 -3.55 7.21 -12.39
CA LEU A 148 -4.55 6.45 -13.15
C LEU A 148 -5.49 7.37 -13.90
#